data_AF-A0A654TMQ3-F1
#
_entry.id   AF-A0A654TMQ3-F1
#
_cell.length_a   1.000
_cell.length_b   1.000
_cell.length_c   1.000
_cell.angle_alpha   90.00
_cell.angle_beta   90.00
_cell.angle_gamma   90.00
#
_symmetry.space_group_name_H-M   'P 1'
#
loop_
_entity.id
_entity.type
_entity.pdbx_description
1 polymer ?
#
loop_
_entity_poly.entity_id
_entity_poly.type
_entity_poly.pdbx_seq_one_letter_code
_entity_poly.pdbx_strand_id
1 'polypeptide(L)'
;MLEPRLRVPDEFGLSRYLAAGLAALQTVDPKLRIDLASLADELDAEALRNSAGREVFTNPAKALAARVSGCQLALAGDNAATLALARHGSSVMLRIANQVVAATRLSDAVVALRAGTPPDALFHDEEIDGPAPQRLRVLALALAGERTVVAARVAGLDDAYLVAAEDVPELLDAPVGSGGAVLAVRLEMAAVYLRLVRG
;
A
#
# COMPACT_ATOMS: atom_id res chain seq x y z
N MET A 1 -26.10 -12.53 5.89
CA MET A 1 -24.65 -12.55 5.62
C MET A 1 -24.25 -14.01 5.49
N LEU A 2 -23.57 -14.44 4.43
CA LEU A 2 -22.99 -15.79 4.42
C LEU A 2 -21.91 -15.87 5.50
N GLU A 3 -21.96 -16.91 6.33
CA GLU A 3 -20.90 -17.16 7.32
C GLU A 3 -19.58 -17.48 6.58
N PRO A 4 -18.43 -16.91 7.03
CA PRO A 4 -17.14 -17.19 6.42
C PRO A 4 -16.79 -18.67 6.54
N ARG A 5 -16.35 -19.28 5.44
CA ARG A 5 -15.86 -20.68 5.45
C ARG A 5 -14.58 -20.83 6.28
N LEU A 6 -13.78 -19.76 6.33
CA LEU A 6 -12.60 -19.64 7.18
C LEU A 6 -12.75 -18.38 8.04
N ARG A 7 -12.51 -18.53 9.35
CA ARG A 7 -12.45 -17.38 10.24
C ARG A 7 -11.13 -16.66 10.01
N VAL A 8 -11.21 -15.45 9.48
CA VAL A 8 -10.10 -14.54 9.31
C VAL A 8 -10.20 -13.47 10.42
N PRO A 9 -9.09 -13.05 11.05
CA PRO A 9 -9.12 -11.93 11.99
C PRO A 9 -9.76 -10.68 11.37
N ASP A 10 -10.49 -9.89 12.18
CA ASP A 10 -11.23 -8.72 11.69
C ASP A 10 -10.34 -7.62 11.08
N GLU A 11 -9.04 -7.70 11.29
CA GLU A 11 -8.02 -6.84 10.68
C GLU A 11 -7.83 -7.11 9.19
N PHE A 12 -8.08 -8.34 8.72
CA PHE A 12 -7.94 -8.77 7.32
C PHE A 12 -9.30 -8.99 6.64
N GLY A 13 -10.31 -8.20 7.04
CA GLY A 13 -11.68 -8.33 6.56
C GLY A 13 -11.93 -7.75 5.16
N LEU A 14 -10.94 -7.10 4.52
CA LEU A 14 -11.14 -6.37 3.27
C LEU A 14 -11.69 -7.26 2.16
N SER A 15 -11.07 -8.40 1.88
CA SER A 15 -11.47 -9.30 0.78
C SER A 15 -12.94 -9.71 0.91
N ARG A 16 -13.43 -9.90 2.14
CA ARG A 16 -14.85 -10.19 2.42
C ARG A 16 -15.75 -9.03 2.03
N TYR A 17 -15.42 -7.81 2.48
CA TYR A 17 -16.24 -6.62 2.19
C TYR A 17 -16.17 -6.24 0.71
N LEU A 18 -15.01 -6.38 0.08
CA LEU A 18 -14.82 -6.16 -1.35
C LEU A 18 -15.65 -7.15 -2.16
N ALA A 19 -15.55 -8.45 -1.89
CA ALA A 19 -16.33 -9.47 -2.58
C ALA A 19 -17.84 -9.23 -2.43
N ALA A 20 -18.31 -8.88 -1.23
CA ALA A 20 -19.72 -8.54 -0.99
C ALA A 20 -20.16 -7.28 -1.77
N GLY A 21 -19.33 -6.24 -1.80
CA GLY A 21 -19.60 -5.01 -2.54
C GLY A 21 -19.62 -5.22 -4.06
N LEU A 22 -18.68 -6.00 -4.59
CA LEU A 22 -18.62 -6.36 -6.01
C LEU A 22 -19.82 -7.23 -6.43
N ALA A 23 -20.21 -8.22 -5.60
CA ALA A 23 -21.41 -9.02 -5.85
C ALA A 23 -22.69 -8.17 -5.85
N ALA A 24 -22.80 -7.22 -4.92
CA ALA A 24 -23.91 -6.28 -4.89
C ALA A 24 -23.92 -5.38 -6.13
N LEU A 25 -22.77 -4.86 -6.54
CA LEU A 25 -22.63 -4.02 -7.73
C LEU A 25 -23.01 -4.77 -9.01
N GLN A 26 -22.61 -6.03 -9.15
CA GLN A 26 -22.99 -6.89 -10.27
C GLN A 26 -24.50 -7.17 -10.32
N THR A 27 -25.17 -7.17 -9.17
CA THR A 27 -26.64 -7.28 -9.10
C THR A 27 -27.32 -6.00 -9.61
N VAL A 28 -26.73 -4.83 -9.36
CA VAL A 28 -27.26 -3.52 -9.77
C VAL A 28 -26.95 -3.22 -11.24
N ASP A 29 -25.73 -3.51 -11.69
CA ASP A 29 -25.31 -3.37 -13.08
C ASP A 29 -24.71 -4.69 -13.58
N PRO A 30 -25.52 -5.55 -14.23
CA PRO A 30 -25.07 -6.83 -14.78
C PRO A 30 -24.02 -6.71 -15.88
N LYS A 31 -23.77 -5.50 -16.41
CA LYS A 31 -22.69 -5.28 -17.39
C LYS A 31 -21.31 -5.33 -16.74
N LEU A 32 -21.20 -5.10 -15.43
CA LEU A 32 -20.00 -5.37 -14.66
C LEU A 32 -19.79 -6.89 -14.56
N ARG A 33 -19.03 -7.44 -15.52
CA ARG A 33 -18.57 -8.83 -15.50
C ARG A 33 -17.38 -8.97 -14.58
N ILE A 34 -17.64 -9.01 -13.27
CA ILE A 34 -16.62 -9.23 -12.26
C ILE A 34 -16.52 -10.74 -12.01
N ASP A 35 -15.36 -11.31 -12.28
CA ASP A 35 -15.05 -12.70 -11.90
C ASP A 35 -14.47 -12.73 -10.49
N LEU A 36 -15.33 -13.01 -9.51
CA LEU A 36 -14.93 -13.10 -8.11
C LEU A 36 -14.02 -14.30 -7.82
N ALA A 37 -14.10 -15.37 -8.61
CA ALA A 37 -13.25 -16.54 -8.42
C ALA A 37 -11.82 -16.21 -8.88
N SER A 38 -11.68 -15.62 -10.07
CA SER A 38 -10.38 -15.15 -10.55
C SER A 38 -9.75 -14.13 -9.61
N LEU A 39 -10.54 -13.17 -9.10
CA LEU A 39 -10.04 -12.20 -8.13
C LEU A 39 -9.55 -12.90 -6.84
N ALA A 40 -10.27 -13.90 -6.34
CA ALA A 40 -9.85 -14.63 -5.15
C ALA A 40 -8.52 -15.36 -5.38
N ASP A 41 -8.35 -16.04 -6.52
CA ASP A 41 -7.11 -16.75 -6.86
C ASP A 41 -5.90 -15.80 -6.91
N GLU A 42 -6.08 -14.57 -7.39
CA GLU A 42 -5.02 -13.56 -7.38
C GLU A 42 -4.66 -13.06 -5.99
N LEU A 43 -5.65 -12.84 -5.13
CA LEU A 43 -5.41 -12.42 -3.76
C LEU A 43 -4.70 -13.53 -2.97
N ASP A 44 -5.06 -14.79 -3.22
CA ASP A 44 -4.37 -15.95 -2.66
C ASP A 44 -2.92 -16.04 -3.18
N ALA A 45 -2.71 -15.81 -4.49
CA ALA A 45 -1.37 -15.76 -5.06
C ALA A 45 -0.52 -14.61 -4.46
N GLU A 46 -1.11 -13.43 -4.23
CA GLU A 46 -0.44 -12.31 -3.55
C GLU A 46 -0.11 -12.65 -2.10
N ALA A 47 -1.03 -13.27 -1.36
CA ALA A 47 -0.79 -13.72 0.00
C ALA A 47 0.34 -14.76 0.07
N LEU A 48 0.38 -15.72 -0.87
CA LEU A 48 1.47 -16.71 -0.97
C LEU A 48 2.81 -16.07 -1.31
N ARG A 49 2.83 -15.07 -2.20
CA ARG A 49 4.03 -14.25 -2.50
C ARG A 49 4.49 -13.43 -1.29
N ASN A 50 3.55 -13.04 -0.43
CA ASN A 50 3.82 -12.34 0.82
C ASN A 50 4.01 -13.27 2.03
N SER A 51 4.20 -14.58 1.84
CA SER A 51 4.33 -15.51 2.96
C SER A 51 5.63 -15.32 3.75
N ALA A 52 5.58 -15.63 5.05
CA ALA A 52 6.69 -15.41 5.99
C ALA A 52 7.99 -16.15 5.60
N GLY A 53 7.90 -17.30 4.94
CA GLY A 53 9.05 -18.10 4.50
C GLY A 53 9.80 -17.54 3.29
N ARG A 54 9.28 -16.51 2.62
CA ARG A 54 9.94 -15.89 1.46
C ARG A 54 10.90 -14.78 1.87
N GLU A 55 12.02 -14.68 1.16
CA GLU A 55 13.03 -13.64 1.37
C GLU A 55 12.54 -12.26 0.91
N VAL A 56 13.11 -11.19 1.48
CA VAL A 56 12.69 -9.78 1.25
C VAL A 56 12.64 -9.42 -0.24
N PHE A 57 13.61 -9.86 -1.05
CA PHE A 57 13.67 -9.55 -2.48
C PHE A 57 12.62 -10.30 -3.32
N THR A 58 11.99 -11.35 -2.77
CA THR A 58 10.90 -12.11 -3.42
C THR A 58 9.53 -11.90 -2.76
N ASN A 59 9.49 -11.11 -1.70
CA ASN A 59 8.30 -10.84 -0.89
C ASN A 59 8.02 -9.34 -0.93
N PRO A 60 7.07 -8.87 -1.77
CA PRO A 60 6.85 -7.45 -1.97
C PRO A 60 6.34 -6.76 -0.70
N ALA A 61 5.60 -7.44 0.18
CA ALA A 61 5.21 -6.90 1.48
C ALA A 61 6.41 -6.69 2.43
N LYS A 62 7.36 -7.64 2.50
CA LYS A 62 8.61 -7.45 3.27
C LYS A 62 9.46 -6.34 2.68
N ALA A 63 9.55 -6.25 1.35
CA ALA A 63 10.28 -5.17 0.69
C ALA A 63 9.68 -3.80 1.01
N LEU A 64 8.34 -3.68 1.03
CA LEU A 64 7.67 -2.46 1.47
C LEU A 64 7.93 -2.15 2.94
N ALA A 65 7.81 -3.13 3.84
CA ALA A 65 8.08 -2.94 5.26
C ALA A 65 9.52 -2.50 5.52
N ALA A 66 10.50 -3.16 4.90
CA ALA A 66 11.91 -2.79 4.98
C ALA A 66 12.15 -1.36 4.47
N ARG A 67 11.46 -0.98 3.38
CA ARG A 67 11.56 0.36 2.81
C ARG A 67 10.99 1.45 3.72
N VAL A 68 9.97 1.19 4.53
CA VAL A 68 9.34 2.26 5.35
C VAL A 68 9.68 2.18 6.84
N SER A 69 10.50 1.22 7.23
CA SER A 69 10.98 1.09 8.60
C SER A 69 11.79 2.32 9.01
N GLY A 70 11.57 2.82 10.24
CA GLY A 70 12.27 3.98 10.79
C GLY A 70 11.88 5.35 10.22
N CYS A 71 10.91 5.44 9.30
CA CYS A 71 10.49 6.71 8.69
C CYS A 71 9.09 7.15 9.15
N GLN A 72 8.80 8.46 9.06
CA GLN A 72 7.42 8.92 9.01
C GLN A 72 6.84 8.53 7.65
N LEU A 73 5.65 7.95 7.63
CA LEU A 73 5.06 7.38 6.42
C LEU A 73 3.79 8.14 6.02
N ALA A 74 3.69 8.45 4.74
CA ALA A 74 2.43 8.86 4.10
C ALA A 74 2.12 7.95 2.89
N LEU A 75 0.85 7.59 2.75
CA LEU A 75 0.32 6.90 1.58
C LEU A 75 -0.42 7.93 0.72
N ALA A 76 -0.08 7.99 -0.56
CA ALA A 76 -0.61 8.97 -1.49
C ALA A 76 -1.32 8.31 -2.67
N GLY A 77 -2.50 8.81 -3.01
CA GLY A 77 -3.24 8.43 -4.22
C GLY A 77 -3.46 9.60 -5.17
N ASP A 78 -3.37 9.36 -6.48
CA ASP A 78 -3.59 10.38 -7.52
C ASP A 78 -5.07 10.51 -7.93
N ASN A 79 -5.86 9.45 -7.71
CA ASN A 79 -7.30 9.41 -8.04
C ASN A 79 -8.14 8.91 -6.85
N ALA A 80 -9.46 8.82 -7.04
CA ALA A 80 -10.38 8.42 -5.98
C ALA A 80 -10.13 6.98 -5.47
N ALA A 81 -9.80 6.05 -6.38
CA ALA A 81 -9.55 4.65 -6.04
C ALA A 81 -8.24 4.49 -5.25
N THR A 82 -7.15 5.09 -5.71
CA THR A 82 -5.85 5.04 -5.03
C THR A 82 -5.85 5.84 -3.73
N LEU A 83 -6.65 6.90 -3.62
CA LEU A 83 -6.86 7.61 -2.34
C LEU A 83 -7.66 6.75 -1.34
N ALA A 84 -8.68 6.02 -1.79
CA ALA A 84 -9.41 5.08 -0.94
C ALA A 84 -8.47 3.96 -0.45
N LEU A 85 -7.61 3.45 -1.32
CA LEU A 85 -6.57 2.49 -0.96
C LEU A 85 -5.56 3.06 0.05
N ALA A 86 -5.12 4.32 -0.12
CA ALA A 86 -4.24 4.98 0.83
C ALA A 86 -4.90 5.10 2.23
N ARG A 87 -6.20 5.41 2.28
CA ARG A 87 -6.97 5.45 3.54
C ARG A 87 -7.11 4.07 4.18
N HIS A 88 -7.35 3.03 3.37
CA HIS A 88 -7.34 1.64 3.84
C HIS A 88 -5.98 1.29 4.46
N GLY A 89 -4.89 1.53 3.73
CA GLY A 89 -3.54 1.30 4.20
C GLY A 89 -3.22 2.06 5.49
N SER A 90 -3.64 3.33 5.61
CA SER A 90 -3.47 4.12 6.84
C SER A 90 -4.18 3.47 8.05
N SER A 91 -5.43 3.05 7.87
CA SER A 91 -6.21 2.34 8.90
C SER A 91 -5.54 1.01 9.31
N VAL A 92 -5.06 0.24 8.32
CA VAL A 92 -4.37 -1.03 8.53
C VAL A 92 -3.05 -0.84 9.27
N MET A 93 -2.24 0.15 8.88
CA MET A 93 -0.98 0.47 9.56
C MET A 93 -1.20 0.87 11.02
N LEU A 94 -2.28 1.61 11.29
CA LEU A 94 -2.65 1.95 12.66
C LEU A 94 -3.07 0.72 13.47
N ARG A 95 -3.98 -0.10 12.93
CA ARG A 95 -4.58 -1.25 13.64
C ARG A 95 -3.60 -2.40 13.85
N ILE A 96 -2.79 -2.68 12.83
CA ILE A 96 -1.89 -3.84 12.82
C ILE A 96 -0.49 -3.42 13.27
N ALA A 97 0.12 -2.44 12.61
CA ALA A 97 1.51 -2.03 12.88
C ALA A 97 1.66 -1.07 14.06
N ASN A 98 0.57 -0.62 14.68
CA ASN A 98 0.54 0.45 15.68
C ASN A 98 1.26 1.73 15.19
N GLN A 99 1.17 2.02 13.89
CA GLN A 99 1.82 3.16 13.25
C GLN A 99 0.79 4.14 12.72
N VAL A 100 0.91 5.40 13.15
CA VAL A 100 0.14 6.50 12.54
C VAL A 100 0.74 6.81 11.17
N VAL A 101 -0.09 6.71 10.12
CA VAL A 101 0.30 6.92 8.73
C VAL A 101 -0.69 7.89 8.09
N ALA A 102 -0.21 8.94 7.45
CA ALA A 102 -1.08 9.88 6.74
C ALA A 102 -1.60 9.25 5.44
N ALA A 103 -2.86 9.49 5.09
CA ALA A 103 -3.44 9.15 3.79
C ALA A 103 -3.85 10.43 3.08
N THR A 104 -3.26 10.72 1.92
CA THR A 104 -3.41 12.02 1.26
C THR A 104 -3.49 11.93 -0.26
N ARG A 105 -3.79 13.05 -0.91
CA ARG A 105 -3.67 13.18 -2.37
C ARG A 105 -2.20 13.31 -2.76
N LEU A 106 -1.86 12.78 -3.94
CA LEU A 106 -0.50 12.86 -4.47
C LEU A 106 0.01 14.30 -4.59
N SER A 107 -0.86 15.25 -4.95
CA SER A 107 -0.52 16.68 -4.99
C SER A 107 0.05 17.19 -3.66
N ASP A 108 -0.60 16.83 -2.56
CA ASP A 108 -0.28 17.36 -1.24
C ASP A 108 0.99 16.69 -0.69
N ALA A 109 1.16 15.41 -0.97
CA ALA A 109 2.39 14.68 -0.66
C ALA A 109 3.61 15.26 -1.39
N VAL A 110 3.46 15.61 -2.68
CA VAL A 110 4.53 16.26 -3.46
C VAL A 110 4.89 17.63 -2.89
N VAL A 111 3.89 18.42 -2.48
CA VAL A 111 4.13 19.72 -1.82
C VAL A 111 4.87 19.52 -0.49
N ALA A 112 4.45 18.57 0.34
CA ALA A 112 5.09 18.27 1.61
C ALA A 112 6.55 17.84 1.45
N LEU A 113 6.85 16.97 0.48
CA LEU A 113 8.23 16.54 0.19
C LEU A 113 9.12 17.70 -0.27
N ARG A 114 8.61 18.57 -1.13
CA ARG A 114 9.37 19.75 -1.60
C ARG A 114 9.63 20.78 -0.49
N ALA A 115 8.78 20.82 0.53
CA ALA A 115 8.98 21.68 1.69
C ALA A 115 9.93 21.07 2.74
N GLY A 116 10.16 19.75 2.69
CA GLY A 116 10.73 18.97 3.79
C GLY A 116 12.26 18.86 3.87
N THR A 117 13.02 19.47 2.95
CA THR A 117 14.50 19.42 3.00
C THR A 117 15.05 20.77 3.47
N PRO A 118 15.27 20.98 4.79
CA PRO A 118 15.97 22.16 5.26
C PRO A 118 17.43 22.14 4.75
N PRO A 119 18.00 23.30 4.37
CA PRO A 119 19.38 23.40 3.87
C PRO A 119 20.43 22.82 4.84
N ASP A 120 20.14 22.87 6.15
CA ASP A 120 21.08 22.52 7.22
C ASP A 120 21.11 21.03 7.57
N ALA A 121 20.30 20.19 6.92
CA ALA A 121 20.28 18.74 7.17
C ALA A 121 21.63 18.04 6.90
N LEU A 122 22.49 18.65 6.08
CA LEU A 122 23.83 18.15 5.76
C LEU A 122 24.86 18.46 6.85
N PHE A 123 24.56 19.41 7.74
CA PHE A 123 25.42 19.85 8.83
C PHE A 123 24.86 19.47 10.21
N HIS A 124 23.75 18.73 10.26
CA HIS A 124 23.13 18.27 11.50
C HIS A 124 24.08 17.34 12.27
N ASP A 125 24.42 17.72 13.49
CA ASP A 125 25.27 16.94 14.40
C ASP A 125 24.41 16.38 15.54
N GLU A 126 24.31 15.06 15.67
CA GLU A 126 23.45 14.43 16.68
C GLU A 126 23.90 14.69 18.13
N GLU A 127 25.18 15.00 18.35
CA GLU A 127 25.71 15.34 19.68
C GLU A 127 25.39 16.79 20.08
N ILE A 128 25.24 17.69 19.10
CA ILE A 128 25.04 19.13 19.32
C ILE A 128 23.56 19.52 19.15
N ASP A 129 22.92 19.05 18.09
CA ASP A 129 21.57 19.43 17.67
C ASP A 129 20.48 18.46 18.16
N GLY A 130 20.89 17.31 18.71
CA GLY A 130 20.00 16.24 19.15
C GLY A 130 19.55 15.30 18.02
N PRO A 131 18.58 14.41 18.26
CA PRO A 131 18.20 13.39 17.29
C PRO A 131 17.61 14.01 16.02
N ALA A 132 18.09 13.56 14.85
CA ALA A 132 17.61 14.05 13.57
C ALA A 132 16.09 13.84 13.43
N PRO A 133 15.36 14.78 12.80
CA PRO A 133 13.94 14.61 12.55
C PRO A 133 13.70 13.38 11.67
N GLN A 134 12.67 12.60 12.00
CA GLN A 134 12.30 11.43 11.21
C GLN A 134 11.96 11.85 9.78
N ARG A 135 12.67 11.27 8.81
CA ARG A 135 12.43 11.55 7.39
C ARG A 135 11.02 11.12 6.99
N LEU A 136 10.32 12.00 6.28
CA LEU A 136 9.03 11.70 5.65
C LEU A 136 9.27 10.87 4.39
N ARG A 137 8.65 9.70 4.33
CA ARG A 137 8.62 8.81 3.17
C ARG A 137 7.20 8.70 2.63
N VAL A 138 7.06 8.89 1.32
CA VAL A 138 5.77 8.80 0.62
C VAL A 138 5.74 7.54 -0.23
N LEU A 139 4.72 6.71 -0.05
CA LEU A 139 4.37 5.66 -1.01
C LEU A 139 3.24 6.17 -1.91
N ALA A 140 3.55 6.44 -3.17
CA ALA A 140 2.59 6.83 -4.19
C ALA A 140 1.97 5.58 -4.81
N LEU A 141 0.72 5.31 -4.44
CA LEU A 141 -0.03 4.13 -4.88
C LEU A 141 -0.58 4.39 -6.28
N ALA A 142 -0.32 3.46 -7.19
CA ALA A 142 -0.81 3.53 -8.57
C ALA A 142 -1.39 2.18 -9.00
N LEU A 143 -2.45 2.24 -9.82
CA LEU A 143 -2.90 1.11 -10.62
C LEU A 143 -2.30 1.20 -12.03
N ALA A 144 -2.39 0.12 -12.80
CA ALA A 144 -1.84 0.03 -14.15
C ALA A 144 -2.13 1.25 -15.05
N GLY A 145 -3.37 1.76 -15.04
CA GLY A 145 -3.81 2.84 -15.93
C GLY A 145 -3.16 4.20 -15.68
N GLU A 146 -2.79 4.49 -14.44
CA GLU A 146 -2.21 5.76 -14.00
C GLU A 146 -0.71 5.68 -13.68
N ARG A 147 -0.10 4.49 -13.76
CA ARG A 147 1.30 4.24 -13.38
C ARG A 147 2.26 5.27 -13.98
N THR A 148 2.16 5.52 -15.29
CA THR A 148 3.03 6.48 -15.99
C THR A 148 2.86 7.92 -15.48
N VAL A 149 1.62 8.32 -15.19
CA VAL A 149 1.32 9.67 -14.69
C VAL A 149 1.85 9.84 -13.26
N VAL A 150 1.62 8.85 -12.40
CA VAL A 150 2.12 8.87 -11.02
C VAL A 150 3.65 8.87 -11.01
N ALA A 151 4.30 8.03 -11.83
CA ALA A 151 5.75 7.99 -11.98
C ALA A 151 6.33 9.36 -12.37
N ALA A 152 5.72 10.03 -13.36
CA ALA A 152 6.15 11.36 -13.78
C ALA A 152 6.00 12.41 -12.67
N ARG A 153 4.94 12.34 -11.86
CA ARG A 153 4.69 13.28 -10.76
C ARG A 153 5.67 13.14 -9.60
N VAL A 154 6.16 11.92 -9.34
CA VAL A 154 7.13 11.65 -8.26
C VAL A 154 8.57 11.67 -8.72
N ALA A 155 8.83 11.79 -10.02
CA ALA A 155 10.17 11.81 -10.58
C ALA A 155 11.01 12.94 -9.94
N GLY A 156 12.23 12.60 -9.50
CA GLY A 156 13.16 13.53 -8.86
C GLY A 156 12.86 13.85 -7.40
N LEU A 157 11.94 13.14 -6.75
CA LEU A 157 11.72 13.22 -5.29
C LEU A 157 12.33 11.99 -4.61
N ASP A 158 13.40 12.19 -3.84
CA ASP A 158 14.21 11.09 -3.27
C ASP A 158 13.42 10.19 -2.30
N ASP A 159 12.49 10.77 -1.54
CA ASP A 159 11.67 10.06 -0.54
C ASP A 159 10.25 9.73 -1.04
N ALA A 160 10.01 9.80 -2.36
CA ALA A 160 8.78 9.32 -2.97
C ALA A 160 8.99 8.01 -3.73
N TYR A 161 8.22 6.99 -3.40
CA TYR A 161 8.29 5.68 -4.06
C TYR A 161 6.96 5.33 -4.69
N LEU A 162 7.00 5.07 -6.00
CA LEU A 162 5.87 4.46 -6.70
C LEU A 162 5.68 3.02 -6.22
N VAL A 163 4.44 2.66 -5.90
CA VAL A 163 4.04 1.30 -5.56
C VAL A 163 2.81 0.93 -6.37
N ALA A 164 2.93 -0.10 -7.21
CA ALA A 164 1.83 -0.63 -8.00
C ALA A 164 1.72 -2.13 -7.84
N ALA A 165 0.54 -2.68 -8.18
CA ALA A 165 0.34 -4.13 -8.09
C ALA A 165 1.35 -4.86 -8.98
N GLU A 166 1.63 -4.31 -10.17
CA GLU A 166 2.41 -4.89 -11.26
C GLU A 166 3.94 -4.79 -11.07
N ASP A 167 4.42 -4.32 -9.91
CA ASP A 167 5.85 -4.27 -9.58
C ASP A 167 6.50 -5.68 -9.48
N VAL A 168 5.70 -6.73 -9.57
CA VAL A 168 6.14 -8.13 -9.67
C VAL A 168 5.80 -8.64 -11.08
N PRO A 169 6.78 -9.12 -11.89
CA PRO A 169 6.59 -9.46 -13.30
C PRO A 169 5.47 -10.48 -13.58
N GLU A 170 5.20 -11.39 -12.65
CA GLU A 170 4.15 -12.41 -12.78
C GLU A 170 2.71 -11.85 -12.71
N LEU A 171 2.53 -10.56 -12.43
CA LEU A 171 1.22 -9.88 -12.37
C LEU A 171 0.82 -9.17 -13.67
N LEU A 172 1.62 -9.25 -14.73
CA LEU A 172 1.31 -8.61 -16.02
C LEU A 172 0.06 -9.20 -16.71
N ASP A 173 -0.33 -10.43 -16.37
CA ASP A 173 -1.49 -11.13 -16.91
C ASP A 173 -2.71 -11.11 -15.95
N ALA A 174 -2.67 -10.31 -14.88
CA ALA A 174 -3.77 -10.20 -13.93
C ALA A 174 -5.05 -9.61 -14.60
N PRO A 175 -6.26 -10.12 -14.29
CA PRO A 175 -7.49 -9.56 -14.79
C PRO A 175 -7.64 -8.09 -14.42
N VAL A 176 -8.28 -7.38 -15.35
CA VAL A 176 -8.42 -5.93 -15.29
C VAL A 176 -9.18 -5.52 -14.02
N GLY A 177 -8.55 -4.71 -13.18
CA GLY A 177 -9.18 -4.11 -12.00
C GLY A 177 -8.87 -4.78 -10.65
N SER A 178 -8.09 -5.87 -10.62
CA SER A 178 -7.68 -6.52 -9.37
C SER A 178 -6.58 -5.76 -8.61
N GLY A 179 -5.80 -4.92 -9.30
CA GLY A 179 -4.59 -4.29 -8.75
C GLY A 179 -4.81 -3.53 -7.44
N GLY A 180 -5.98 -2.90 -7.24
CA GLY A 180 -6.29 -2.23 -5.97
C GLY A 180 -6.43 -3.19 -4.80
N ALA A 181 -7.06 -4.35 -5.03
CA ALA A 181 -7.22 -5.39 -4.03
C ALA A 181 -5.88 -6.08 -3.72
N VAL A 182 -5.07 -6.33 -4.75
CA VAL A 182 -3.71 -6.87 -4.61
C VAL A 182 -2.83 -5.96 -3.75
N LEU A 183 -2.81 -4.65 -4.05
CA LEU A 183 -2.08 -3.67 -3.25
C LEU A 183 -2.58 -3.62 -1.81
N ALA A 184 -3.88 -3.77 -1.58
CA ALA A 184 -4.43 -3.75 -0.25
C ALA A 184 -3.96 -4.95 0.60
N VAL A 185 -3.99 -6.16 0.04
CA VAL A 185 -3.42 -7.37 0.68
C VAL A 185 -1.94 -7.17 0.98
N ARG A 186 -1.19 -6.58 0.04
CA ARG A 186 0.22 -6.29 0.22
C ARG A 186 0.48 -5.31 1.37
N LEU A 187 -0.34 -4.26 1.50
CA LEU A 187 -0.26 -3.30 2.61
C LEU A 187 -0.63 -3.94 3.96
N GLU A 188 -1.63 -4.80 4.00
CA GLU A 188 -2.02 -5.59 5.18
C GLU A 188 -0.87 -6.46 5.67
N MET A 189 -0.23 -7.21 4.76
CA MET A 189 0.91 -8.05 5.09
C MET A 189 2.16 -7.22 5.48
N ALA A 190 2.39 -6.08 4.82
CA ALA A 190 3.47 -5.18 5.17
C ALA A 190 3.32 -4.61 6.60
N ALA A 191 2.09 -4.31 7.02
CA ALA A 191 1.82 -3.84 8.37
C ALA A 191 2.15 -4.90 9.44
N VAL A 192 1.90 -6.18 9.15
CA VAL A 192 2.33 -7.28 10.04
C VAL A 192 3.85 -7.30 10.18
N TYR A 193 4.58 -7.19 9.07
CA TYR A 193 6.05 -7.17 9.12
C TYR A 193 6.60 -5.95 9.86
N LEU A 194 5.99 -4.78 9.67
CA LEU A 194 6.39 -3.57 10.42
C LEU A 194 6.19 -3.73 11.93
N ARG A 195 5.13 -4.42 12.36
CA ARG A 195 4.95 -4.76 13.79
C ARG A 195 6.07 -5.66 14.30
N LEU A 196 6.42 -6.70 13.54
CA LEU A 196 7.45 -7.67 13.92
C LEU A 196 8.85 -7.06 14.01
N VAL A 197 9.15 -6.04 13.21
CA VAL A 197 10.45 -5.35 13.25
C VAL A 197 10.56 -4.38 14.43
N ARG A 198 9.43 -3.94 15.00
CA ARG A 198 9.38 -2.93 16.07
C ARG A 198 9.12 -3.49 17.47
N GLY A 199 8.62 -4.71 17.58
CA GLY A 199 8.37 -5.41 18.83
C GLY A 199 9.48 -6.39 19.15
#